data_AF-A0A0Q5VTE6-F1
#
_entry.id   AF-A0A0Q5VTE6-F1
#
_cell.length_a   1.000
_cell.length_b   1.000
_cell.length_c   1.000
_cell.angle_alpha   90.00
_cell.angle_beta   90.00
_cell.angle_gamma   90.00
#
_symmetry.space_group_name_H-M   'P 1'
#
loop_
_entity.id
_entity.type
_entity.pdbx_description
1 polymer ?
#
loop_
_entity_poly.entity_id
_entity_poly.type
_entity_poly.pdbx_seq_one_letter_code
_entity_poly.pdbx_strand_id
1 'polypeptide(L)'
;MSGYTSDVSRPVTSALNPWWRWLLLAPGLLAVAYGFYGLLTAGGRVPIGSWLTWFVGSALVHDLVVAPLWIGLGWVAAKVLPRPARGPAVVGAAVSGVLVVVALPFVLGYGAQEGNDSLLPRDYGTTLLVVVGVVLAVTAAWCLVATLRSARTASTTAAPRPRTRA
;
A
#
# COMPACT_ATOMS: atom_id res chain seq x y z
N MET A 1 -23.15 27.07 5.08
CA MET A 1 -21.88 26.56 5.66
C MET A 1 -22.18 26.14 7.09
N SER A 2 -22.44 24.86 7.34
CA SER A 2 -22.69 24.38 8.71
C SER A 2 -21.35 24.03 9.33
N GLY A 3 -20.98 24.74 10.40
CA GLY A 3 -19.72 24.58 11.12
C GLY A 3 -19.68 23.25 11.86
N TYR A 4 -18.63 22.47 11.61
CA TYR A 4 -18.31 21.28 12.37
C TYR A 4 -17.76 21.73 13.73
N THR A 5 -18.64 21.89 14.73
CA THR A 5 -18.23 22.17 16.10
C THR A 5 -17.77 20.87 16.72
N SER A 6 -16.46 20.63 16.77
CA SER A 6 -15.88 19.57 17.59
C SER A 6 -16.19 19.89 19.05
N ASP A 7 -17.09 19.13 19.66
CA ASP A 7 -17.44 19.24 21.08
C ASP A 7 -16.21 18.92 21.94
N VAL A 8 -15.54 19.96 22.42
CA VAL A 8 -14.32 19.90 23.25
C VAL A 8 -14.60 19.24 24.62
N SER A 9 -15.88 19.17 25.00
CA SER A 9 -16.35 18.68 26.28
C SER A 9 -16.39 17.15 26.39
N ARG A 10 -16.20 16.42 25.28
CA ARG A 10 -16.12 14.96 25.34
C ARG A 10 -14.77 14.53 25.92
N PRO A 11 -14.74 13.85 27.07
CA PRO A 11 -13.48 13.32 27.58
C PRO A 11 -12.95 12.27 26.60
N VAL A 12 -11.65 12.36 26.28
CA VAL A 12 -10.92 11.40 25.41
C VAL A 12 -11.01 9.96 25.94
N THR A 13 -11.53 9.79 27.17
CA THR A 13 -11.81 8.50 27.83
C THR A 13 -12.87 7.65 27.14
N SER A 14 -13.72 8.22 26.27
CA SER A 14 -14.62 7.43 25.39
C SER A 14 -13.85 6.45 24.49
N ALA A 15 -12.57 6.70 24.22
CA ALA A 15 -11.73 5.81 23.42
C ALA A 15 -11.23 4.57 24.21
N LEU A 16 -11.28 4.57 25.55
CA LEU A 16 -10.77 3.47 26.38
C LEU A 16 -11.78 2.33 26.59
N ASN A 17 -13.07 2.54 26.31
CA ASN A 17 -14.14 1.62 26.70
C ASN A 17 -14.61 0.54 25.71
N PRO A 18 -14.27 0.51 24.41
CA PRO A 18 -14.78 -0.58 23.59
C PRO A 18 -14.00 -1.86 23.90
N TRP A 19 -14.61 -2.77 24.66
CA TRP A 19 -14.06 -4.08 25.03
C TRP A 19 -13.55 -4.88 23.82
N TRP A 20 -14.13 -4.65 22.63
CA TRP A 20 -13.68 -5.27 21.38
C TRP A 20 -12.24 -4.91 21.00
N ARG A 21 -11.68 -3.78 21.48
CA ARG A 21 -10.26 -3.45 21.24
C ARG A 21 -9.34 -4.47 21.87
N TRP A 22 -9.74 -5.05 23.01
CA TRP A 22 -8.99 -6.12 23.67
C TRP A 22 -8.97 -7.41 22.86
N LEU A 23 -9.98 -7.66 22.01
CA LEU A 23 -9.96 -8.79 21.07
C LEU A 23 -8.81 -8.68 20.06
N LEU A 24 -8.30 -7.48 19.79
CA LEU A 24 -7.15 -7.26 18.89
C LEU A 24 -5.86 -7.05 19.69
N LEU A 25 -5.90 -6.24 20.74
CA LEU A 25 -4.74 -5.89 21.55
C LEU A 25 -4.19 -7.08 22.34
N ALA A 26 -5.05 -7.85 23.00
CA ALA A 26 -4.57 -8.94 23.85
C ALA A 26 -3.90 -10.05 23.02
N PRO A 27 -4.48 -10.57 21.91
CA PRO A 27 -3.78 -11.54 21.08
C PRO A 27 -2.50 -10.97 20.44
N GLY A 28 -2.52 -9.70 20.02
CA GLY A 28 -1.34 -9.03 19.48
C GLY A 28 -0.20 -8.97 20.51
N LEU A 29 -0.48 -8.52 21.72
CA LEU A 29 0.51 -8.44 22.79
C LEU A 29 1.00 -9.82 23.25
N LEU A 30 0.10 -10.80 23.32
CA LEU A 30 0.47 -12.20 23.59
C LEU A 30 1.40 -12.75 22.51
N ALA A 31 1.15 -12.46 21.23
CA ALA A 31 2.04 -12.86 20.14
C ALA A 31 3.42 -12.20 20.25
N VAL A 32 3.49 -10.90 20.61
CA VAL A 32 4.77 -10.22 20.86
C VAL A 32 5.51 -10.85 22.04
N ALA A 33 4.82 -11.06 23.17
CA ALA A 33 5.42 -11.66 24.35
C ALA A 33 5.92 -13.09 24.07
N TYR A 34 5.14 -13.88 23.33
CA TYR A 34 5.53 -15.22 22.91
C TYR A 34 6.75 -15.21 21.98
N GLY A 35 6.79 -14.32 20.99
CA GLY A 35 7.95 -14.15 20.12
C GLY A 35 9.20 -13.72 20.87
N PHE A 36 9.07 -12.79 21.83
CA PHE A 36 10.17 -12.35 22.68
C PHE A 36 10.69 -13.46 23.60
N TYR A 37 9.78 -14.22 24.22
CA TYR A 37 10.12 -15.41 25.00
C TYR A 37 10.86 -16.46 24.16
N GLY A 38 10.38 -16.72 22.95
CA GLY A 38 11.04 -17.60 21.98
C GLY A 38 12.45 -17.13 21.64
N LEU A 39 12.65 -15.83 21.45
CA LEU A 39 13.97 -15.26 21.16
C LEU A 39 14.95 -15.42 22.34
N LEU A 40 14.49 -15.17 23.56
CA LEU A 40 15.30 -15.33 24.78
C LEU A 40 15.65 -16.79 25.08
N THR A 41 14.74 -17.72 24.75
CA THR A 41 14.91 -19.15 25.01
C THR A 41 15.52 -19.92 23.84
N ALA A 42 15.72 -19.27 22.69
CA ALA A 42 16.31 -19.87 21.50
C ALA A 42 17.76 -20.35 21.69
N GLY A 43 18.48 -19.79 22.67
CA GLY A 43 19.91 -20.06 22.86
C GLY A 43 20.68 -19.77 21.56
N GLY A 44 21.51 -20.72 21.11
CA GLY A 44 22.27 -20.59 19.86
C GLY A 44 21.48 -20.88 18.56
N ARG A 45 20.19 -21.22 18.65
CA ARG A 45 19.38 -21.57 17.45
C ARG A 45 19.06 -20.37 16.58
N VAL A 46 19.03 -19.17 17.18
CA VAL A 46 18.78 -17.92 16.48
C VAL A 46 20.06 -17.09 16.50
N PRO A 47 20.70 -16.86 15.34
CA PRO A 47 21.80 -15.91 15.25
C PRO A 47 21.27 -14.48 15.45
N ILE A 48 21.32 -13.98 16.70
CA ILE A 48 20.74 -12.70 17.13
C ILE A 48 21.25 -11.54 16.27
N GLY A 49 22.53 -11.54 15.86
CA GLY A 49 23.09 -10.51 14.99
C GLY A 49 22.42 -10.46 13.61
N SER A 50 22.25 -11.62 12.96
CA SER A 50 21.56 -11.71 11.67
C SER A 50 20.07 -11.38 11.80
N TRP A 51 19.43 -11.82 12.88
CA TRP A 51 18.04 -11.48 13.18
C TRP A 51 17.86 -9.97 13.38
N LEU A 52 18.70 -9.32 14.19
CA LEU A 52 18.68 -7.88 14.40
C LEU A 52 18.92 -7.12 13.09
N THR A 53 19.89 -7.56 12.30
CA THR A 53 20.19 -6.95 11.00
C THR A 53 18.97 -7.02 10.08
N TRP A 54 18.28 -8.15 10.03
CA TRP A 54 17.07 -8.29 9.22
C TRP A 54 15.91 -7.46 9.79
N PHE A 55 15.69 -7.50 11.11
CA PHE A 55 14.59 -6.80 11.78
C PHE A 55 14.74 -5.28 11.67
N VAL A 56 15.88 -4.74 12.12
CA VAL A 56 16.19 -3.31 12.08
C VAL A 56 16.37 -2.86 10.63
N GLY A 57 17.09 -3.65 9.82
CA GLY A 57 17.30 -3.33 8.41
C GLY A 57 16.00 -3.21 7.63
N SER A 58 15.04 -4.11 7.85
CA SER A 58 13.72 -4.04 7.19
C SER A 58 12.92 -2.81 7.63
N ALA A 59 12.94 -2.46 8.92
CA ALA A 59 12.29 -1.25 9.43
C ALA A 59 12.90 0.02 8.83
N LEU A 60 14.23 0.10 8.78
CA LEU A 60 14.94 1.23 8.19
C LEU A 60 14.66 1.36 6.68
N VAL A 61 14.69 0.25 5.93
CA VAL A 61 14.34 0.26 4.50
C VAL A 61 12.90 0.75 4.31
N HIS A 62 11.97 0.31 5.14
CA HIS A 62 10.59 0.77 5.06
C HIS A 62 10.47 2.28 5.32
N ASP A 63 11.01 2.76 6.44
CA ASP A 63 10.78 4.14 6.90
C ASP A 63 11.60 5.17 6.12
N LEU A 64 12.79 4.79 5.65
CA LEU A 64 13.70 5.69 4.94
C LEU A 64 13.56 5.62 3.41
N VAL A 65 12.98 4.53 2.87
CA VAL A 65 12.87 4.33 1.42
C VAL A 65 11.42 4.16 1.00
N VAL A 66 10.73 3.13 1.50
CA VAL A 66 9.38 2.76 1.02
C VAL A 66 8.36 3.86 1.33
N ALA A 67 8.30 4.33 2.58
CA ALA A 67 7.36 5.35 2.99
C ALA A 67 7.60 6.70 2.27
N PRO A 68 8.82 7.24 2.19
CA PRO A 68 9.10 8.47 1.43
C PRO A 68 8.76 8.34 -0.06
N LEU A 69 9.06 7.20 -0.69
CA LEU A 69 8.69 6.95 -2.08
C LEU A 69 7.16 6.99 -2.27
N TRP A 70 6.41 6.34 -1.38
CA TRP A 70 4.95 6.36 -1.43
C TRP A 70 4.35 7.75 -1.22
N ILE A 71 4.90 8.52 -0.29
CA ILE A 71 4.51 9.91 -0.06
C ILE A 71 4.81 10.75 -1.30
N GLY A 72 6.00 10.61 -1.89
CA GLY A 72 6.41 11.29 -3.11
C GLY A 72 5.49 10.96 -4.30
N LEU A 73 5.20 9.68 -4.53
CA LEU A 73 4.27 9.24 -5.57
C LEU A 73 2.86 9.78 -5.36
N GLY A 74 2.35 9.74 -4.12
CA GLY A 74 1.05 10.31 -3.77
C GLY A 74 1.01 11.83 -3.98
N TRP A 75 2.09 12.54 -3.65
CA TRP A 75 2.22 13.97 -3.90
C TRP A 75 2.25 14.31 -5.39
N VAL A 76 3.05 13.60 -6.20
CA VAL A 76 3.08 13.75 -7.66
C VAL A 76 1.72 13.44 -8.25
N ALA A 77 1.07 12.34 -7.85
CA ALA A 77 -0.27 11.99 -8.32
C ALA A 77 -1.30 13.06 -7.94
N ALA A 78 -1.20 13.66 -6.75
CA ALA A 78 -2.07 14.76 -6.35
C ALA A 78 -1.86 16.04 -7.17
N LYS A 79 -0.66 16.26 -7.72
CA LYS A 79 -0.34 17.41 -8.58
C LYS A 79 -0.72 17.19 -10.04
N VAL A 80 -0.48 15.99 -10.57
CA VAL A 80 -0.61 15.70 -12.00
C VAL A 80 -1.98 15.12 -12.35
N LEU A 81 -2.56 14.28 -11.48
CA LEU A 81 -3.79 13.56 -11.81
C LEU A 81 -5.06 14.31 -11.34
N PRO A 82 -6.11 14.33 -12.17
CA PRO A 82 -7.43 14.78 -11.76
C PRO A 82 -7.98 13.87 -10.65
N ARG A 83 -8.80 14.43 -9.75
CA ARG A 83 -9.33 13.72 -8.56
C ARG A 83 -9.88 12.31 -8.85
N PRO A 84 -10.67 12.08 -9.93
CA PRO A 84 -11.23 10.75 -10.22
C PRO A 84 -10.16 9.68 -10.56
N ALA A 85 -8.99 10.09 -11.06
CA ALA A 85 -7.93 9.17 -11.46
C ALA A 85 -7.00 8.76 -10.29
N ARG A 86 -7.06 9.45 -9.16
CA ARG A 86 -6.12 9.21 -8.03
C ARG A 86 -6.29 7.84 -7.39
N GLY A 87 -7.53 7.41 -7.15
CA GLY A 87 -7.83 6.10 -6.57
C GLY A 87 -7.28 4.94 -7.42
N PRO A 88 -7.65 4.85 -8.71
CA PRO A 88 -7.10 3.86 -9.62
C PRO A 88 -5.57 3.88 -9.69
N ALA A 89 -4.95 5.08 -9.75
CA ALA A 89 -3.50 5.21 -9.80
C ALA A 89 -2.81 4.64 -8.54
N VAL A 90 -3.35 4.86 -7.34
CA VAL A 90 -2.82 4.29 -6.10
C VAL A 90 -2.91 2.76 -6.13
N VAL A 91 -4.02 2.19 -6.60
CA VAL A 91 -4.19 0.74 -6.72
C VAL A 91 -3.17 0.15 -7.70
N GLY A 92 -3.04 0.74 -8.88
CA GLY A 92 -2.09 0.27 -9.89
C GLY A 92 -0.64 0.35 -9.42
N ALA A 93 -0.27 1.44 -8.75
CA ALA A 93 1.06 1.58 -8.15
C ALA A 93 1.31 0.53 -7.06
N ALA A 94 0.31 0.24 -6.22
CA ALA A 94 0.45 -0.73 -5.13
C ALA A 94 0.63 -2.15 -5.66
N VAL A 95 -0.21 -2.56 -6.61
CA VAL A 95 -0.11 -3.88 -7.25
C VAL A 95 1.23 -4.02 -7.96
N SER A 96 1.64 -3.02 -8.74
CA SER A 96 2.93 -3.04 -9.44
C SER A 96 4.11 -3.11 -8.46
N GLY A 97 4.08 -2.32 -7.38
CA GLY A 97 5.13 -2.32 -6.36
C GLY A 97 5.28 -3.67 -5.67
N VAL A 98 4.16 -4.31 -5.29
CA VAL A 98 4.18 -5.66 -4.71
C VAL A 98 4.74 -6.69 -5.68
N LEU A 99 4.31 -6.66 -6.95
CA LEU A 99 4.84 -7.54 -7.98
C LEU A 99 6.36 -7.39 -8.16
N VAL A 100 6.85 -6.15 -8.16
CA VAL A 100 8.29 -5.89 -8.22
C VAL A 100 8.99 -6.46 -7.01
N VAL A 101 8.54 -6.18 -5.79
CA VAL A 101 9.20 -6.68 -4.55
C VAL A 101 9.24 -8.21 -4.51
N VAL A 102 8.16 -8.88 -4.91
CA VAL A 102 8.08 -10.35 -4.92
C VAL A 102 8.97 -10.95 -6.02
N ALA A 103 9.02 -10.32 -7.21
CA ALA A 103 9.79 -10.82 -8.34
C ALA A 103 11.28 -10.47 -8.28
N LEU A 104 11.65 -9.42 -7.54
CA LEU A 104 13.00 -8.88 -7.45
C LEU A 104 14.08 -9.94 -7.12
N PRO A 105 13.91 -10.82 -6.11
CA PRO A 105 14.95 -11.81 -5.82
C PRO A 105 15.23 -12.75 -7.00
N PHE A 106 14.20 -13.13 -7.76
CA PHE A 106 14.34 -14.00 -8.93
C PHE A 106 15.02 -13.28 -10.10
N VAL A 107 14.71 -12.00 -10.30
CA VAL A 107 15.39 -11.16 -11.31
C VAL A 107 16.86 -10.97 -10.97
N LEU A 108 17.20 -10.85 -9.68
CA LEU A 108 18.57 -10.75 -9.20
C LEU A 108 19.31 -12.10 -9.14
N GLY A 109 18.65 -13.21 -9.51
CA GLY A 109 19.26 -14.54 -9.53
C GLY A 109 19.44 -15.18 -8.15
N TYR A 110 18.84 -14.62 -7.09
CA TYR A 110 18.89 -15.24 -5.77
C TYR A 110 18.12 -16.56 -5.77
N GLY A 111 18.77 -17.63 -5.31
CA GLY A 111 18.20 -18.98 -5.30
C GLY A 111 18.49 -19.80 -6.56
N ALA A 112 19.25 -19.26 -7.52
CA ALA A 112 19.77 -20.05 -8.63
C ALA A 112 20.77 -21.12 -8.11
N GLN A 113 20.56 -22.38 -8.49
CA GLN A 113 21.45 -23.49 -8.20
C GLN A 113 22.02 -24.03 -9.51
N GLU A 114 23.34 -24.13 -9.61
CA GLU A 114 24.03 -24.77 -10.73
C GLU A 114 23.56 -26.23 -10.83
N GLY A 115 22.82 -26.57 -11.90
CA GLY A 115 22.30 -27.93 -12.15
C GLY A 115 20.79 -28.12 -11.98
N ASN A 116 20.02 -27.08 -11.64
CA ASN A 116 18.55 -27.12 -11.65
C ASN A 116 17.96 -26.27 -12.79
N ASP A 117 17.99 -26.84 -14.00
CA ASP A 117 17.50 -26.20 -15.23
C ASP A 117 15.99 -25.91 -15.23
N SER A 118 15.23 -26.39 -14.22
CA SER A 118 13.80 -26.08 -14.02
C SER A 118 13.54 -24.60 -13.72
N LEU A 119 14.51 -23.90 -13.12
CA LEU A 119 14.37 -22.48 -12.74
C LEU A 119 15.03 -21.50 -13.72
N LEU A 120 15.78 -21.97 -14.72
CA LEU A 120 16.68 -21.11 -15.51
C LEU A 120 16.63 -21.32 -17.04
N PRO A 121 15.46 -21.16 -17.69
CA PRO A 121 15.41 -20.50 -18.99
C PRO A 121 14.39 -19.36 -19.06
N ARG A 122 13.67 -19.08 -17.97
CA ARG A 122 12.64 -18.03 -17.96
C ARG A 122 13.25 -16.70 -17.58
N ASP A 123 13.23 -15.76 -18.52
CA ASP A 123 13.57 -14.37 -18.25
C ASP A 123 12.51 -13.74 -17.33
N TYR A 124 12.79 -13.79 -16.02
CA TYR A 124 11.96 -13.18 -14.98
C TYR A 124 11.89 -11.66 -15.14
N GLY A 125 12.93 -11.02 -15.68
CA GLY A 125 12.94 -9.60 -15.96
C GLY A 125 11.91 -9.23 -17.01
N THR A 126 11.94 -9.92 -18.16
CA THR A 126 10.96 -9.73 -19.23
C THR A 126 9.55 -10.09 -18.75
N THR A 127 9.38 -11.19 -18.02
CA THR A 127 8.05 -11.57 -17.47
C THR A 127 7.52 -10.49 -16.53
N LEU A 128 8.36 -9.96 -15.64
CA LEU A 128 7.96 -8.89 -14.72
C LEU A 128 7.58 -7.61 -15.46
N LEU A 129 8.37 -7.20 -16.46
CA LEU A 129 8.07 -6.03 -17.29
C LEU A 129 6.74 -6.16 -18.02
N VAL A 130 6.45 -7.33 -18.58
CA VAL A 130 5.17 -7.60 -19.25
C VAL A 130 4.01 -7.51 -18.26
N VAL A 131 4.10 -8.16 -17.10
CA VAL A 131 3.02 -8.17 -16.10
C VAL A 131 2.77 -6.77 -15.54
N VAL A 132 3.83 -6.06 -15.14
CA VAL A 132 3.72 -4.67 -14.66
C VAL A 132 3.19 -3.76 -15.76
N GLY A 133 3.65 -3.92 -17.00
CA GLY A 133 3.14 -3.19 -18.16
C GLY A 133 1.64 -3.37 -18.36
N VAL A 134 1.14 -4.60 -18.24
CA VAL A 134 -0.30 -4.91 -18.31
C VAL A 134 -1.06 -4.24 -17.16
N VAL A 135 -0.57 -4.33 -15.92
CA VAL A 135 -1.19 -3.68 -14.76
C VAL A 135 -1.27 -2.16 -14.95
N LEU A 136 -0.19 -1.54 -15.42
CA LEU A 136 -0.15 -0.10 -15.70
C LEU A 136 -1.08 0.28 -16.85
N ALA A 137 -1.18 -0.53 -17.91
CA ALA A 137 -2.10 -0.28 -19.02
C ALA A 137 -3.57 -0.34 -18.56
N VAL A 138 -3.94 -1.35 -17.78
CA VAL A 138 -5.28 -1.46 -17.17
C VAL A 138 -5.56 -0.28 -16.24
N THR A 139 -4.57 0.11 -15.43
CA THR A 139 -4.67 1.27 -14.55
C THR A 139 -4.89 2.57 -15.32
N ALA A 140 -4.15 2.78 -16.41
CA ALA A 140 -4.29 3.95 -17.27
C ALA A 140 -5.68 4.01 -17.92
N ALA A 141 -6.18 2.89 -18.42
CA ALA A 141 -7.54 2.79 -18.95
C ALA A 141 -8.59 3.11 -17.87
N TRP A 142 -8.41 2.59 -16.64
CA TRP A 142 -9.30 2.90 -15.53
C TRP A 142 -9.27 4.37 -15.13
N CYS A 143 -8.08 4.97 -15.03
CA CYS A 143 -7.91 6.41 -14.81
C CYS A 143 -8.68 7.23 -15.86
N LEU A 144 -8.52 6.88 -17.15
CA LEU A 144 -9.21 7.55 -18.25
C LEU A 144 -10.74 7.39 -18.16
N VAL A 145 -11.23 6.19 -17.88
CA VAL A 145 -12.68 5.96 -17.73
C VAL A 145 -13.24 6.75 -16.54
N ALA A 146 -12.51 6.79 -15.41
CA ALA A 146 -12.93 7.52 -14.22
C ALA A 146 -13.03 9.04 -14.46
N THR A 147 -12.08 9.61 -15.22
CA THR A 147 -12.09 11.04 -15.56
C THR A 147 -13.20 11.39 -16.53
N LEU A 148 -13.38 10.58 -17.58
CA LEU A 148 -14.45 10.76 -18.56
C LEU A 148 -15.84 10.64 -17.93
N ARG A 149 -16.04 9.69 -17.01
CA ARG A 149 -17.32 9.54 -16.28
C ARG A 149 -17.61 10.76 -15.42
N SER A 150 -16.62 11.27 -14.70
CA SER A 150 -16.77 12.46 -13.86
C SER A 150 -17.12 13.72 -14.67
N ALA A 151 -16.54 13.88 -15.87
CA ALA A 151 -16.85 15.00 -16.74
C ALA A 151 -18.30 14.97 -17.25
N ARG A 152 -18.80 13.78 -17.62
CA ARG A 152 -20.17 13.60 -18.10
C ARG A 152 -21.22 13.92 -17.04
N THR A 153 -21.01 13.51 -15.79
CA THR A 153 -21.93 13.79 -14.69
C THR A 153 -22.06 15.29 -14.42
N ALA A 154 -20.95 16.04 -14.50
CA ALA A 154 -20.96 17.49 -14.30
C ALA A 154 -21.79 18.23 -15.37
N SER A 155 -21.75 17.77 -16.63
CA SER A 155 -22.55 18.33 -17.72
C SER A 155 -24.05 18.08 -17.56
N THR A 156 -24.45 16.93 -17.02
CA THR A 156 -25.86 16.60 -16.77
C THR A 156 -26.47 17.46 -15.67
N THR A 157 -25.73 17.74 -14.59
CA THR A 157 -26.21 18.59 -13.49
C THR A 157 -26.32 20.07 -13.86
N ALA A 158 -25.56 20.52 -14.87
CA ALA A 158 -25.56 21.92 -15.33
C ALA A 158 -26.73 22.27 -16.29
N ALA A 159 -27.69 21.37 -16.51
CA ALA A 159 -28.85 21.63 -17.35
C ALA A 159 -29.59 22.91 -16.88
N PRO A 160 -29.98 23.83 -17.79
CA PRO A 160 -30.50 25.15 -17.42
C PRO A 160 -31.75 25.05 -16.54
N ARG A 161 -31.72 25.64 -15.34
CA ARG A 161 -32.94 25.89 -14.57
C ARG A 161 -33.86 26.78 -15.41
N PRO A 162 -35.13 26.40 -15.65
CA PRO A 162 -36.07 27.25 -16.37
C PRO A 162 -36.19 28.57 -15.62
N ARG A 163 -35.83 29.68 -16.28
CA ARG A 163 -36.09 31.02 -15.77
C ARG A 163 -37.60 31.22 -15.79
N THR A 164 -38.27 31.00 -14.67
CA THR A 164 -39.63 31.48 -14.45
C THR A 164 -39.59 33.00 -14.55
N ARG A 165 -40.00 33.53 -15.71
CA ARG A 165 -40.31 34.96 -15.87
C ARG A 165 -41.64 35.20 -15.16
N ALA A 166 -41.63 36.16 -14.25
CA ALA A 166 -42.81 36.81 -13.69
C ALA A 166 -43.44 37.73 -14.74
#